data_AF-A0A6N6JEF3-F1
#
_entry.id   AF-A0A6N6JEF3-F1
#
_cell.length_a   1.000
_cell.length_b   1.000
_cell.length_c   1.000
_cell.angle_alpha   90.00
_cell.angle_beta   90.00
_cell.angle_gamma   90.00
#
_symmetry.space_group_name_H-M   'P 1'
#
loop_
_entity.id
_entity.type
_entity.pdbx_description
1 polymer ?
#
loop_
_entity_poly.entity_id
_entity_poly.type
_entity_poly.pdbx_seq_one_letter_code
_entity_poly.pdbx_strand_id
1 'polypeptide(L)'
;MIDWARVEELISDLGKDDFREIVDMFLSEVEDRIEGLDQSDHTQFLEDLHFLKGSTNNLGFTAVGVMCVLAENAPKPNSAAEISDCYQKSKQAFMLGLDRMSITRSD
;
A
#
# COMPACT_ATOMS: atom_id res chain seq x y z
N MET A 1 -2.76 9.17 3.22
CA MET A 1 -1.55 9.88 3.70
C MET A 1 -0.36 8.99 3.39
N ILE A 2 0.68 9.52 2.76
CA ILE A 2 1.87 8.75 2.35
C ILE A 2 3.02 9.20 3.22
N ASP A 3 3.73 8.24 3.80
CA ASP A 3 4.98 8.47 4.51
C ASP A 3 6.13 8.60 3.50
N TRP A 4 6.37 9.83 3.06
CA TRP A 4 7.43 10.13 2.08
C TRP A 4 8.83 9.93 2.63
N ALA A 5 9.04 10.01 3.95
CA ALA A 5 10.35 9.74 4.55
C ALA A 5 10.71 8.26 4.35
N ARG A 6 9.76 7.35 4.59
CA ARG A 6 9.93 5.93 4.30
C ARG A 6 10.20 5.63 2.83
N VAL A 7 9.54 6.36 1.92
CA VAL A 7 9.74 6.25 0.47
C VAL A 7 11.15 6.69 0.08
N GLU A 8 11.65 7.78 0.65
CA GLU A 8 13.02 8.27 0.41
C GLU A 8 14.09 7.29 0.91
N GLU A 9 13.88 6.68 2.08
CA GLU A 9 14.73 5.59 2.58
C GLU A 9 14.79 4.42 1.60
N LEU A 10 13.64 3.95 1.13
CA LEU A 10 13.57 2.84 0.16
C LEU A 10 14.27 3.18 -1.16
N ILE A 11 14.11 4.40 -1.67
CA ILE A 11 14.83 4.87 -2.87
C ILE A 11 16.34 4.92 -2.61
N SER A 12 16.77 5.30 -1.41
CA SER A 12 18.18 5.34 -1.02
C SER A 12 18.78 3.93 -0.92
N ASP A 13 18.03 2.98 -0.36
CA ASP A 13 18.48 1.61 -0.13
C ASP A 13 18.49 0.77 -1.41
N LEU A 14 17.48 0.93 -2.26
CA LEU A 14 17.32 0.16 -3.50
C LEU A 14 17.98 0.84 -4.70
N GLY A 15 18.15 2.16 -4.66
CA GLY A 15 18.51 2.94 -5.84
C GLY A 15 17.30 3.27 -6.72
N LYS A 16 17.38 4.36 -7.48
CA LYS A 16 16.23 4.90 -8.24
C LYS A 16 15.72 3.94 -9.33
N ASP A 17 16.63 3.25 -10.00
CA ASP A 17 16.31 2.39 -11.14
C ASP A 17 15.60 1.11 -10.67
N ASP A 18 16.15 0.46 -9.63
CA ASP A 18 15.57 -0.76 -9.06
C ASP A 18 14.29 -0.49 -8.24
N PHE A 19 14.19 0.69 -7.62
CA PHE A 19 13.02 1.07 -6.82
C PHE A 19 11.72 0.98 -7.61
N ARG A 20 11.70 1.48 -8.86
CA ARG A 20 10.46 1.53 -9.64
C ARG A 20 9.96 0.13 -10.03
N GLU A 21 10.86 -0.76 -10.43
CA GLU A 21 10.51 -2.14 -10.76
C GLU A 21 9.98 -2.89 -9.52
N ILE A 22 10.68 -2.76 -8.39
CA ILE A 22 10.28 -3.40 -7.14
C ILE A 22 8.91 -2.88 -6.68
N VAL A 23 8.71 -1.57 -6.74
CA VAL A 23 7.44 -0.94 -6.36
C VAL A 23 6.29 -1.40 -7.25
N ASP A 24 6.47 -1.45 -8.57
CA ASP A 24 5.42 -1.90 -9.49
C ASP A 24 5.02 -3.36 -9.20
N MET A 25 5.99 -4.24 -8.90
CA MET A 25 5.74 -5.61 -8.48
C MET A 25 4.95 -5.67 -7.15
N PHE A 26 5.37 -4.89 -6.15
CA PHE A 26 4.67 -4.81 -4.86
C PHE A 26 3.25 -4.28 -4.98
N LEU A 27 3.03 -3.26 -5.83
CA LEU A 27 1.70 -2.70 -6.07
C LEU A 27 0.79 -3.73 -6.74
N SER A 28 1.30 -4.51 -7.69
CA SER A 28 0.56 -5.61 -8.29
C SER A 28 0.16 -6.66 -7.26
N GLU A 29 1.10 -7.08 -6.40
CA GLU A 29 0.82 -8.10 -5.38
C GLU A 29 -0.23 -7.63 -4.35
N VAL A 30 -0.19 -6.35 -3.98
CA VAL A 30 -1.20 -5.75 -3.10
C VAL A 30 -2.57 -5.69 -3.81
N GLU A 31 -2.61 -5.37 -5.10
CA GLU A 31 -3.85 -5.36 -5.89
C GLU A 31 -4.47 -6.75 -5.96
N ASP A 32 -3.68 -7.77 -6.33
CA ASP A 32 -4.14 -9.16 -6.40
C ASP A 32 -4.70 -9.63 -5.06
N ARG A 33 -4.04 -9.25 -3.96
CA ARG A 33 -4.51 -9.60 -2.61
C ARG A 33 -5.81 -8.87 -2.24
N ILE A 34 -5.96 -7.60 -2.61
CA ILE A 34 -7.20 -6.86 -2.37
C ILE A 34 -8.36 -7.45 -3.17
N GLU A 35 -8.13 -7.86 -4.42
CA GLU A 35 -9.14 -8.51 -5.26
C GLU A 35 -9.56 -9.88 -4.72
N GLY A 36 -8.62 -10.60 -4.09
CA GLY A 36 -8.86 -11.89 -3.46
C GLY A 36 -9.46 -11.85 -2.05
N LEU A 37 -9.67 -10.67 -1.45
CA LEU A 37 -10.19 -10.53 -0.08
C LEU A 37 -11.59 -11.16 0.05
N ASP A 38 -11.64 -12.35 0.67
CA ASP A 38 -12.89 -13.02 1.01
C ASP A 38 -13.21 -12.84 2.50
N GLN A 39 -14.32 -12.17 2.80
CA GLN A 39 -14.79 -11.97 4.18
C GLN A 39 -15.56 -13.17 4.74
N SER A 40 -15.87 -14.17 3.91
CA SER A 40 -16.59 -15.37 4.33
C SER A 40 -15.70 -16.36 5.10
N ASP A 41 -14.40 -16.40 4.77
CA ASP A 41 -13.39 -17.11 5.55
C ASP A 41 -12.64 -16.15 6.47
N HIS A 42 -13.03 -16.13 7.74
CA HIS A 42 -12.44 -15.24 8.73
C HIS A 42 -10.93 -15.45 8.93
N THR A 43 -10.42 -16.68 8.76
CA THR A 43 -9.00 -16.96 8.96
C THR A 43 -8.19 -16.38 7.81
N GLN A 44 -8.60 -16.68 6.58
CA GLN A 44 -7.97 -16.15 5.38
C GLN A 44 -8.05 -14.63 5.34
N PHE A 45 -9.21 -14.06 5.71
CA PHE A 45 -9.40 -12.61 5.77
C PHE A 45 -8.39 -11.94 6.71
N LEU A 46 -8.16 -12.48 7.91
CA LEU A 46 -7.18 -11.93 8.84
C LEU A 46 -5.74 -12.06 8.32
N GLU A 47 -5.39 -13.16 7.65
CA GLU A 47 -4.07 -13.33 7.04
C GLU A 47 -3.84 -12.33 5.89
N ASP A 48 -4.85 -12.12 5.06
CA ASP A 48 -4.82 -11.15 3.97
C ASP A 48 -4.68 -9.72 4.50
N LEU A 49 -5.44 -9.36 5.54
CA LEU A 49 -5.31 -8.06 6.21
C LEU A 49 -3.92 -7.88 6.84
N HIS A 50 -3.36 -8.92 7.46
CA HIS A 50 -2.02 -8.86 8.04
C HIS A 50 -0.96 -8.62 6.97
N PHE A 51 -1.06 -9.33 5.84
CA PHE A 51 -0.19 -9.13 4.69
C PHE A 51 -0.32 -7.71 4.13
N LEU A 52 -1.55 -7.27 3.85
CA LEU A 52 -1.83 -5.95 3.28
C LEU A 52 -1.32 -4.84 4.20
N LYS A 53 -1.51 -4.97 5.51
CA LYS A 53 -0.94 -4.05 6.50
C LYS A 53 0.57 -3.96 6.38
N GLY A 54 1.27 -5.09 6.34
CA GLY A 54 2.74 -5.13 6.20
C GLY A 54 3.21 -4.47 4.91
N SER A 55 2.65 -4.89 3.78
CA SER A 55 3.05 -4.43 2.44
C SER A 55 2.78 -2.95 2.24
N THR A 56 1.60 -2.48 2.65
CA THR A 56 1.22 -1.06 2.51
C THR A 56 2.04 -0.17 3.44
N ASN A 57 2.32 -0.61 4.67
CA ASN A 57 3.15 0.16 5.59
C ASN A 57 4.61 0.20 5.16
N ASN A 58 5.11 -0.86 4.52
CA ASN A 58 6.46 -0.88 3.96
C ASN A 58 6.64 0.19 2.87
N LEU A 59 5.65 0.35 1.97
CA LEU A 59 5.62 1.39 0.94
C LEU A 59 5.26 2.80 1.46
N GLY A 60 4.90 2.94 2.74
CA GLY A 60 4.48 4.22 3.34
C GLY A 60 2.99 4.55 3.18
N PHE A 61 2.14 3.61 2.75
CA PHE A 61 0.68 3.79 2.59
C PHE A 61 -0.05 3.68 3.94
N THR A 62 0.29 4.58 4.87
CA THR A 62 -0.19 4.58 6.27
C THR A 62 -1.72 4.51 6.39
N ALA A 63 -2.46 5.17 5.50
CA ALA A 63 -3.93 5.15 5.53
C ALA A 63 -4.51 3.75 5.26
N VAL A 64 -3.91 2.99 4.34
CA VAL A 64 -4.36 1.62 4.03
C VAL A 64 -4.01 0.68 5.18
N GLY A 65 -2.81 0.84 5.77
CA GLY A 65 -2.42 0.08 6.96
C GLY A 65 -3.39 0.29 8.14
N VAL A 66 -3.81 1.53 8.40
CA VAL A 66 -4.84 1.83 9.42
C VAL A 66 -6.18 1.15 9.10
N MET A 67 -6.62 1.19 7.84
CA MET A 67 -7.85 0.50 7.43
C MET A 67 -7.79 -1.01 7.66
N CYS A 68 -6.62 -1.63 7.43
CA CYS A 68 -6.42 -3.05 7.68
C CYS A 68 -6.48 -3.36 9.19
N VAL A 69 -5.81 -2.57 10.05
CA VAL A 69 -5.86 -2.73 11.51
C VAL A 69 -7.29 -2.59 12.06
N LEU A 70 -8.04 -1.61 11.53
CA LEU A 70 -9.43 -1.43 11.91
C LEU A 70 -10.29 -2.62 11.47
N ALA A 71 -10.06 -3.16 10.27
CA ALA A 71 -10.76 -4.34 9.78
C ALA A 71 -10.43 -5.61 10.58
N GLU A 72 -9.21 -5.75 11.11
CA GLU A 72 -8.83 -6.88 11.99
C GLU A 72 -9.59 -6.87 13.33
N ASN A 73 -10.00 -5.69 13.84
CA ASN A 73 -10.51 -5.54 15.21
C ASN A 73 -11.97 -5.07 15.32
N ALA A 74 -12.58 -4.65 14.21
CA ALA A 74 -13.94 -4.09 14.23
C ALA A 74 -15.01 -5.20 14.20
N PRO A 75 -16.11 -5.04 14.97
CA PRO A 75 -17.26 -5.94 14.90
C PRO A 75 -17.96 -5.90 13.53
N LYS A 76 -17.75 -4.83 12.77
CA LYS A 76 -18.11 -4.72 11.36
C LYS A 76 -16.86 -4.24 10.60
N PRO A 77 -16.08 -5.16 9.99
CA PRO A 77 -14.88 -4.78 9.26
C PRO A 77 -15.22 -3.94 8.03
N ASN A 78 -14.26 -3.13 7.60
CA ASN A 78 -14.35 -2.44 6.30
C ASN A 78 -14.53 -3.48 5.19
N SER A 79 -15.38 -3.19 4.22
CA SER A 79 -15.54 -4.03 3.03
C SER A 79 -14.26 -4.05 2.19
N ALA A 80 -14.06 -5.13 1.43
CA ALA A 80 -12.97 -5.19 0.44
C ALA A 80 -12.99 -3.98 -0.53
N ALA A 81 -14.19 -3.51 -0.89
CA ALA A 81 -14.39 -2.31 -1.71
C ALA A 81 -13.85 -1.03 -1.03
N GLU A 82 -14.10 -0.83 0.27
CA GLU A 82 -13.59 0.33 1.01
C GLU A 82 -12.06 0.32 1.13
N ILE A 83 -11.48 -0.87 1.33
CA ILE A 83 -10.02 -1.05 1.35
C ILE A 83 -9.44 -0.76 -0.04
N SER A 84 -10.05 -1.30 -1.09
CA SER A 84 -9.66 -1.07 -2.49
C SER A 84 -9.71 0.42 -2.86
N ASP A 85 -10.80 1.13 -2.53
CA ASP A 85 -10.93 2.56 -2.77
C ASP A 85 -9.85 3.38 -2.07
N CYS A 86 -9.53 3.04 -0.81
CA CYS A 86 -8.47 3.70 -0.05
C CYS A 86 -7.09 3.43 -0.66
N TYR A 87 -6.86 2.20 -1.11
CA TYR A 87 -5.63 1.82 -1.79
C TYR A 87 -5.46 2.57 -3.12
N GLN A 88 -6.48 2.59 -3.99
CA GLN A 88 -6.41 3.27 -5.29
C GLN A 88 -6.12 4.77 -5.13
N LYS A 89 -6.74 5.44 -4.15
CA LYS A 89 -6.43 6.84 -3.82
C LYS A 89 -4.98 7.02 -3.35
N SER A 90 -4.48 6.08 -2.56
CA SER A 90 -3.10 6.11 -2.05
C SER A 90 -2.09 5.86 -3.18
N LYS A 91 -2.34 4.88 -4.06
CA LYS A 91 -1.54 4.60 -5.26
C LYS A 91 -1.48 5.82 -6.18
N GLN A 92 -2.61 6.46 -6.47
CA GLN A 92 -2.63 7.66 -7.31
C GLN A 92 -1.80 8.80 -6.70
N ALA A 93 -1.98 9.08 -5.41
CA ALA A 93 -1.19 10.11 -4.71
C ALA A 93 0.31 9.78 -4.69
N PHE A 94 0.65 8.50 -4.60
CA PHE A 94 2.02 8.01 -4.60
C PHE A 94 2.68 8.19 -5.97
N MET A 95 2.03 7.78 -7.04
CA MET A 95 2.55 7.99 -8.40
C MET A 95 2.73 9.48 -8.72
N LEU A 96 1.76 10.32 -8.35
CA LEU A 96 1.86 11.78 -8.54
C LEU A 96 3.02 12.39 -7.75
N GLY A 97 3.29 11.91 -6.53
CA GLY A 97 4.41 12.42 -5.74
C GLY A 97 5.76 11.90 -6.23
N LEU A 98 5.85 10.66 -6.72
CA LEU A 98 7.05 10.15 -7.37
C LEU A 98 7.41 10.98 -8.62
N ASP A 99 6.41 11.32 -9.44
CA ASP A 99 6.63 12.19 -10.61
C ASP A 99 7.09 13.59 -10.20
N ARG A 100 6.62 14.15 -9.07
CA ARG A 100 7.13 15.43 -8.55
C ARG A 100 8.59 15.32 -8.07
N MET A 101 8.93 14.22 -7.40
CA MET A 101 10.30 13.97 -6.91
C MET A 101 11.30 13.77 -8.05
N SER A 102 10.88 13.17 -9.16
CA SER A 102 11.73 12.99 -10.34
C SER A 102 12.02 14.33 -11.05
N ILE A 103 11.03 15.24 -11.11
CA ILE A 103 11.19 16.58 -11.71
C ILE A 103 12.11 17.48 -10.87
N THR A 104 12.13 17.33 -9.55
CA THR A 104 12.83 18.28 -8.64
C THR A 104 14.33 17.95 -8.46
N ARG A 105 14.82 16.80 -8.94
CA ARG A 105 16.23 16.36 -8.78
C ARG A 105 17.08 16.53 -10.05
N SER A 106 16.63 17.35 -10.99
CA SER A 106 17.39 17.79 -12.17
C SER A 106 17.85 19.23 -12.03
N ASP A 107 18.68 19.52 -11.02
CA ASP A 107 19.51 20.72 -10.92
C ASP A 107 20.81 20.36 -10.16
#